data_AF-A0AAN0VG49-F1
#
_entry.id   AF-A0AAN0VG49-F1
#
_cell.length_a   1.000
_cell.length_b   1.000
_cell.length_c   1.000
_cell.angle_alpha   90.00
_cell.angle_beta   90.00
_cell.angle_gamma   90.00
#
_symmetry.space_group_name_H-M   'P 1'
#
loop_
_entity.id
_entity.type
_entity.pdbx_description
1 polymer ?
#
loop_
_entity_poly.entity_id
_entity_poly.type
_entity_poly.pdbx_seq_one_letter_code
_entity_poly.pdbx_strand_id
1 'polypeptide(L)' 'MDPRPVETEADYDWALAAIEQYFDQEPAPGTPEAERFNMLAALIEHYETKAWPIGASE' A
#
# COMPACT_ATOMS: atom_id res chain seq x y z
N MET A 1 -14.58 5.55 -4.04
CA MET A 1 -13.55 6.54 -3.68
C MET A 1 -12.48 6.43 -4.74
N ASP A 2 -12.08 7.55 -5.36
CA ASP A 2 -10.93 7.57 -6.27
C ASP A 2 -9.69 7.10 -5.50
N PRO A 3 -9.00 6.03 -5.95
CA PRO A 3 -7.74 5.65 -5.33
C PRO A 3 -6.75 6.79 -5.57
N ARG A 4 -6.32 7.45 -4.49
CA ARG A 4 -5.29 8.46 -4.57
C ARG A 4 -4.03 7.76 -5.12
N PRO A 5 -3.49 8.17 -6.27
CA PRO A 5 -2.34 7.48 -6.84
C PRO A 5 -1.12 7.72 -5.94
N VAL A 6 -0.37 6.66 -5.65
CA VAL A 6 0.93 6.74 -4.96
C VAL A 6 1.99 6.89 -6.03
N GLU A 7 2.40 8.13 -6.30
CA GLU A 7 3.41 8.46 -7.32
C GLU A 7 4.66 9.11 -6.72
N THR A 8 4.58 9.60 -5.48
CA THR A 8 5.69 10.23 -4.78
C THR A 8 6.11 9.40 -3.57
N GLU A 9 7.34 9.60 -3.10
CA GLU A 9 7.84 8.98 -1.86
C GLU A 9 6.97 9.38 -0.66
N ALA A 10 6.47 10.62 -0.61
CA ALA A 10 5.58 11.08 0.45
C ALA A 10 4.22 10.34 0.45
N ASP A 11 3.69 9.98 -0.72
CA ASP A 11 2.48 9.16 -0.81
C ASP A 11 2.75 7.71 -0.36
N TYR A 12 3.96 7.22 -0.64
CA TYR A 12 4.41 5.88 -0.25
C TYR A 12 4.60 5.78 1.27
N ASP A 13 5.29 6.75 1.89
CA ASP A 13 5.40 6.86 3.36
C ASP A 13 4.03 6.96 4.04
N TRP A 14 3.11 7.73 3.47
CA TRP A 14 1.74 7.79 3.97
C TRP A 14 1.04 6.43 3.89
N ALA A 15 1.21 5.70 2.77
CA ALA A 15 0.60 4.39 2.60
C ALA A 15 1.20 3.35 3.56
N LEU A 16 2.51 3.41 3.81
CA LEU A 16 3.20 2.60 4.82
C LEU A 16 2.67 2.88 6.22
N ALA A 17 2.67 4.14 6.66
CA ALA A 17 2.13 4.50 7.98
C ALA A 17 0.65 4.12 8.13
N ALA A 18 -0.12 4.21 7.04
CA ALA A 18 -1.52 3.83 7.02
C ALA A 18 -1.72 2.32 7.06
N ILE A 19 -0.87 1.51 6.41
CA ILE A 19 -1.03 0.05 6.43
C ILE A 19 -0.51 -0.55 7.74
N GLU A 20 0.50 0.07 8.35
CA GLU A 20 1.11 -0.38 9.61
C GLU A 20 0.10 -0.56 10.75
N GLN A 21 -0.91 0.30 10.83
CA GLN A 21 -1.96 0.21 11.86
C GLN A 21 -2.75 -1.11 11.82
N TYR A 22 -2.81 -1.76 10.66
CA TYR A 22 -3.53 -3.02 10.48
C TYR A 22 -2.67 -4.24 10.85
N PHE A 23 -1.35 -4.09 11.07
CA PHE A 23 -0.53 -5.18 11.58
C PHE A 23 -0.71 -5.38 13.09
N ASP A 24 -0.91 -4.30 13.84
CA ASP A 24 -1.30 -4.37 15.25
C ASP A 24 -2.75 -4.84 15.42
N GLN A 25 -3.64 -4.41 14.53
CA GLN A 25 -5.06 -4.75 14.55
C GLN A 25 -5.52 -5.27 13.18
N GLU A 26 -5.32 -6.57 12.97
CA GLU A 26 -5.70 -7.21 11.70
C GLU A 26 -7.22 -7.08 11.46
N PRO A 27 -7.64 -6.49 10.34
CA PRO A 27 -9.05 -6.29 10.05
C PRO A 27 -9.74 -7.60 9.69
N ALA A 28 -10.96 -7.79 10.19
CA ALA A 28 -11.74 -8.97 9.87
C ALA A 28 -12.14 -9.00 8.39
N PRO A 29 -12.16 -10.17 7.73
CA PRO A 29 -12.53 -10.28 6.32
C PRO A 29 -13.96 -9.78 6.06
N GLY A 30 -14.16 -9.07 4.95
CA GLY A 30 -15.45 -8.50 4.56
C GLY A 30 -15.80 -7.17 5.26
N THR A 31 -14.90 -6.62 6.06
CA THR A 31 -15.04 -5.28 6.64
C THR A 31 -14.51 -4.20 5.70
N PRO A 32 -14.98 -2.95 5.83
CA PRO A 32 -14.40 -1.83 5.09
C PRO A 32 -12.92 -1.59 5.44
N GLU A 33 -12.47 -1.93 6.64
CA GLU A 33 -11.04 -1.92 6.98
C GLU A 33 -10.22 -2.94 6.18
N ALA A 34 -10.73 -4.16 5.97
CA ALA A 34 -10.06 -5.16 5.15
C ALA A 34 -9.95 -4.73 3.67
N GLU A 35 -11.01 -4.12 3.13
CA GLU A 35 -10.97 -3.52 1.79
C GLU A 35 -9.92 -2.40 1.71
N ARG A 36 -9.79 -1.59 2.77
CA ARG A 36 -8.78 -0.54 2.85
C ARG A 36 -7.36 -1.10 2.97
N PHE A 37 -7.15 -2.17 3.73
CA PHE A 37 -5.86 -2.86 3.80
C PHE A 37 -5.43 -3.38 2.42
N ASN A 38 -6.33 -4.07 1.71
CA ASN A 38 -6.07 -4.56 0.35
C ASN A 38 -5.72 -3.43 -0.62
N MET A 39 -6.45 -2.31 -0.55
CA MET A 39 -6.16 -1.13 -1.37
C MET A 39 -4.78 -0.54 -1.06
N LEU A 40 -4.42 -0.38 0.21
CA LEU A 40 -3.10 0.15 0.61
C LEU A 40 -1.97 -0.77 0.14
N ALA A 41 -2.12 -2.09 0.30
CA ALA A 41 -1.14 -3.06 -0.18
C ALA A 41 -0.92 -2.95 -1.69
N ALA A 42 -2.00 -2.84 -2.48
CA ALA A 42 -1.90 -2.67 -3.93
C ALA A 42 -1.23 -1.34 -4.34
N LEU A 43 -1.45 -0.26 -3.59
CA LEU A 43 -0.81 1.04 -3.84
C LEU A 43 0.70 0.99 -3.58
N ILE A 44 1.11 0.33 -2.48
CA ILE A 44 2.50 0.12 -2.11
C ILE A 44 3.20 -0.73 -3.18
N GLU A 45 2.64 -1.88 -3.54
CA GLU A 45 3.21 -2.78 -4.56
C GLU A 45 3.39 -2.06 -5.92
N HIS A 46 2.39 -1.26 -6.33
CA HIS A 46 2.45 -0.52 -7.59
C HIS A 46 3.56 0.54 -7.59
N TYR A 47 3.75 1.23 -6.46
CA TYR A 47 4.85 2.18 -6.32
C TYR A 47 6.20 1.46 -6.33
N GLU A 48 6.35 0.38 -5.55
CA GLU A 48 7.58 -0.40 -5.49
C GLU A 48 7.96 -1.00 -6.84
N THR A 49 6.99 -1.49 -7.61
CA THR A 49 7.23 -2.01 -8.96
C THR A 49 7.82 -0.95 -9.90
N LYS A 50 7.43 0.31 -9.73
CA LYS A 50 7.95 1.44 -10.52
C LYS A 50 9.28 1.96 -9.99
N ALA A 51 9.42 2.09 -8.68
CA ALA A 51 10.57 2.68 -8.01
C ALA A 51 11.75 1.70 -7.89
N TRP A 52 11.46 0.42 -7.63
CA TRP A 52 12.40 -0.68 -7.45
C TRP A 52 12.00 -1.91 -8.27
N PRO A 53 12.13 -1.87 -9.60
CA PRO A 53 11.83 -3.02 -10.44
C PRO A 53 12.73 -4.21 -10.08
N ILE A 54 12.13 -5.31 -9.62
CA ILE A 54 12.85 -6.56 -9.34
C ILE A 54 13.29 -7.16 -10.68
N GLY A 55 14.55 -6.90 -11.03
CA GLY A 55 15.14 -7.15 -12.34
C GLY A 55 16.37 -6.30 -12.65
N ALA A 56 16.64 -5.25 -11.87
CA ALA A 56 17.94 -4.58 -11.87
C ALA A 56 18.97 -5.37 -11.04
N SER A 57 19.24 -6.60 -11.46
CA SER A 57 20.39 -7.38 -11.04
C SER A 57 21.09 -7.78 -12.34
N GLU A 58 22.25 -7.18 -12.60
CA GLU A 58 23.16 -7.54 -13.70
C GLU A 58 23.66 -8.99 -13.57
#